data_AF-A0A453NRB4-F1
#
_entry.id   AF-A0A453NRB4-F1
#
_cell.length_a   1.000
_cell.length_b   1.000
_cell.length_c   1.000
_cell.angle_alpha   90.00
_cell.angle_beta   90.00
_cell.angle_gamma   90.00
#
_symmetry.space_group_name_H-M   'P 1'
#
loop_
_entity.id
_entity.type
_entity.pdbx_description
1 polymer ?
#
loop_
_entity_poly.entity_id
_entity_poly.type
_entity_poly.pdbx_seq_one_letter_code
_entity_poly.pdbx_strand_id
1 'polypeptide(L)'
;KQEELVYVTAYDILFGQEIAVSGSVEEYIMLHKDTFRTALQKICVKRKVSNVEDLLSEKTTVKPKPRFVRVNTLKTTTGSVIEVLSKMHKVDKDDMVPDMLVLPPGTDMHKHPLVTDGKVFLQGKASCMVAAALSPKPGWKGTKQSILLHS
;
A
#
# COMPACT_ATOMS: atom_id res chain seq x y z
N LYS A 1 -6.14 -16.93 13.79
CA LYS A 1 -4.70 -16.90 14.15
C LYS A 1 -3.92 -18.12 13.62
N GLN A 2 -4.31 -19.37 13.88
CA GLN A 2 -3.57 -20.53 13.32
C GLN A 2 -3.76 -20.72 11.81
N GLU A 3 -4.95 -20.45 11.25
CA GLU A 3 -5.20 -20.61 9.80
C GLU A 3 -4.36 -19.68 8.93
N GLU A 4 -4.25 -18.40 9.30
CA GLU A 4 -3.42 -17.42 8.60
C GLU A 4 -1.95 -17.85 8.58
N LEU A 5 -1.47 -18.43 9.68
CA LEU A 5 -0.11 -18.96 9.79
C LEU A 5 0.08 -20.13 8.82
N VAL A 6 -0.88 -21.05 8.73
CA VAL A 6 -0.81 -22.18 7.77
C VAL A 6 -0.71 -21.68 6.32
N TYR A 7 -1.48 -20.65 5.96
CA TYR A 7 -1.40 -20.06 4.61
C TYR A 7 -0.04 -19.42 4.32
N VAL A 8 0.51 -18.65 5.28
CA VAL A 8 1.82 -18.02 5.14
C VAL A 8 2.92 -19.08 5.06
N THR A 9 2.91 -20.08 5.94
CA THR A 9 3.89 -21.18 5.94
C THR A 9 3.81 -21.99 4.65
N ALA A 10 2.60 -22.30 4.15
CA ALA A 10 2.45 -23.01 2.87
C ALA A 10 2.98 -22.20 1.68
N TYR A 11 2.78 -20.87 1.70
CA TYR A 11 3.36 -19.97 0.69
C TYR A 11 4.89 -19.99 0.74
N ASP A 12 5.48 -19.86 1.93
CA ASP A 12 6.94 -19.87 2.10
C ASP A 12 7.55 -21.22 1.69
N ILE A 13 6.88 -22.34 1.95
CA ILE A 13 7.33 -23.68 1.54
C ILE A 13 7.35 -23.84 0.01
N LEU A 14 6.36 -23.24 -0.68
CA LEU A 14 6.18 -23.37 -2.12
C LEU A 14 7.01 -22.35 -2.91
N PHE A 15 7.14 -21.13 -2.41
CA PHE A 15 7.64 -19.96 -3.14
C PHE A 15 8.71 -19.15 -2.40
N GLY A 16 8.93 -19.41 -1.11
CA GLY A 16 9.93 -18.72 -0.31
C GLY A 16 11.36 -19.18 -0.62
N GLN A 17 12.33 -18.38 -0.17
CA GLN A 17 13.71 -18.84 -0.05
C GLN A 17 13.79 -19.86 1.11
N GLU A 18 14.77 -20.77 1.11
CA GLU A 18 14.91 -21.78 2.17
C GLU A 18 15.22 -21.13 3.52
N ILE A 19 14.17 -20.65 4.20
CA ILE A 19 14.23 -20.08 5.52
C ILE A 19 14.16 -21.24 6.51
N ALA A 20 15.02 -21.20 7.53
CA ALA A 20 14.95 -22.13 8.64
C ALA A 20 13.58 -21.97 9.32
N VAL A 21 12.75 -22.99 9.20
CA VAL A 21 11.44 -23.06 9.82
C VAL A 21 11.61 -23.39 11.30
N SER A 22 10.92 -22.69 12.21
CA SER A 22 11.09 -22.86 13.65
C SER A 22 9.74 -22.97 14.36
N GLY A 23 9.29 -24.21 14.57
CA GLY A 23 8.07 -24.48 15.31
C GLY A 23 7.42 -25.81 14.93
N SER A 24 6.77 -26.47 15.88
CA SER A 24 6.20 -27.82 15.71
C SER A 24 5.14 -27.90 14.59
N VAL A 25 4.35 -26.85 14.41
CA VAL A 25 3.33 -26.78 13.35
C VAL A 25 3.98 -26.61 11.98
N GLU A 26 5.01 -25.78 11.90
CA GLU A 26 5.66 -25.45 10.65
C GLU A 26 6.54 -26.62 10.15
N GLU A 27 7.20 -27.34 11.06
CA GLU A 27 7.89 -28.61 10.79
C GLU A 27 6.93 -29.67 10.24
N TYR A 28 5.73 -29.79 10.81
CA TYR A 28 4.72 -30.73 10.32
C TYR A 28 4.22 -30.39 8.92
N ILE A 29 4.05 -29.10 8.59
CA ILE A 29 3.67 -28.66 7.25
C ILE A 29 4.83 -28.89 6.27
N MET A 30 6.08 -28.65 6.70
CA MET A 30 7.30 -28.94 5.92
C MET A 30 7.43 -30.41 5.55
N LEU A 31 7.04 -31.33 6.44
CA LEU A 31 7.03 -32.77 6.16
C LEU A 31 6.19 -33.13 4.94
N HIS A 32 5.16 -32.32 4.64
CA HIS A 32 4.24 -32.54 3.53
C HIS A 32 4.58 -31.70 2.28
N LYS A 33 5.76 -31.07 2.21
CA LYS A 33 6.21 -30.20 1.10
C LYS A 33 6.04 -30.84 -0.28
N ASP A 34 6.37 -32.11 -0.43
CA ASP A 34 6.25 -32.83 -1.71
C ASP A 34 4.78 -33.03 -2.13
N THR A 35 3.89 -33.16 -1.16
CA THR A 35 2.45 -33.25 -1.39
C THR A 35 1.92 -31.92 -1.93
N PHE A 36 2.34 -30.79 -1.34
CA PHE A 36 2.01 -29.45 -1.83
C PHE A 36 2.54 -29.22 -3.25
N ARG A 37 3.78 -29.61 -3.55
CA ARG A 37 4.36 -29.49 -4.90
C ARG A 37 3.64 -30.34 -5.93
N THR A 38 3.30 -31.58 -5.57
CA THR A 38 2.53 -32.48 -6.43
C THR A 38 1.12 -31.93 -6.70
N ALA A 39 0.45 -31.40 -5.67
CA ALA A 39 -0.85 -30.76 -5.83
C ALA A 39 -0.77 -29.53 -6.75
N LEU A 40 0.26 -28.69 -6.59
CA LEU A 40 0.51 -27.53 -7.44
C LEU A 40 0.76 -27.93 -8.90
N GLN A 41 1.59 -28.95 -9.15
CA GLN A 41 1.83 -29.49 -10.49
C GLN A 41 0.54 -30.03 -11.13
N LYS A 42 -0.30 -30.75 -10.38
CA LYS A 42 -1.61 -31.21 -10.88
C LYS A 42 -2.50 -30.04 -11.29
N ILE A 43 -2.46 -28.92 -10.55
CA ILE A 43 -3.18 -27.70 -10.91
C ILE A 43 -2.60 -27.08 -12.19
N CYS A 44 -1.27 -27.02 -12.34
CA CYS A 44 -0.61 -26.55 -13.58
C CYS A 44 -1.03 -27.36 -14.80
N VAL A 45 -0.98 -28.69 -14.71
CA VAL A 45 -1.41 -29.60 -15.79
C VAL A 45 -2.89 -29.41 -16.11
N LYS A 46 -3.75 -29.32 -15.09
CA LYS A 46 -5.19 -29.11 -15.27
C LYS A 46 -5.50 -27.79 -15.98
N ARG A 47 -4.74 -26.72 -15.69
CA ARG A 47 -4.87 -25.41 -16.35
C ARG A 47 -4.06 -25.27 -17.63
N LYS A 48 -3.33 -26.31 -18.04
CA LYS A 48 -2.47 -26.33 -19.23
C LYS A 48 -1.40 -25.23 -19.24
N VAL A 49 -0.83 -24.94 -18.06
CA VAL A 49 0.24 -23.94 -17.92
C VAL A 49 1.59 -24.62 -17.66
N SER A 50 2.65 -24.07 -18.26
CA SER A 50 4.02 -24.58 -18.12
C SER A 50 4.70 -24.07 -16.85
N ASN A 51 4.40 -22.84 -16.43
CA ASN A 51 4.96 -22.23 -15.23
C ASN A 51 3.86 -21.92 -14.22
N VAL A 52 4.23 -21.82 -12.94
CA VAL A 52 3.28 -21.56 -11.86
C VAL A 52 2.77 -20.11 -11.93
N GLU A 53 3.60 -19.19 -12.41
CA GLU A 53 3.28 -17.77 -12.63
C GLU A 53 2.12 -17.60 -13.61
N ASP A 54 2.01 -18.51 -14.58
CA ASP A 54 0.94 -18.53 -15.58
C ASP A 54 -0.41 -18.99 -14.98
N LEU A 55 -0.43 -19.57 -13.76
CA LEU A 55 -1.68 -19.82 -13.03
C LEU A 55 -2.38 -18.54 -12.60
N LEU A 56 -1.66 -17.42 -12.54
CA LEU A 56 -2.21 -16.10 -12.27
C LEU A 56 -2.96 -15.65 -13.52
N SER A 57 -4.27 -15.96 -13.58
CA SER A 57 -5.11 -15.49 -14.67
C SER A 57 -5.17 -13.96 -14.58
N GLU A 58 -4.58 -13.33 -15.59
CA GLU A 58 -4.33 -11.90 -15.65
C GLU A 58 -3.26 -11.49 -14.65
N LYS A 59 -2.17 -10.89 -15.16
CA LYS A 59 -1.41 -9.90 -14.40
C LYS A 59 -2.47 -9.11 -13.66
N THR A 60 -2.52 -9.20 -12.33
CA THR A 60 -3.42 -8.36 -11.53
C THR A 60 -3.18 -6.99 -12.11
N THR A 61 -4.14 -6.45 -12.85
CA THR A 61 -4.04 -5.08 -13.32
C THR A 61 -4.16 -4.34 -12.02
N VAL A 62 -3.01 -4.09 -11.38
CA VAL A 62 -2.92 -3.33 -10.16
C VAL A 62 -3.53 -2.03 -10.62
N LYS A 63 -4.82 -1.85 -10.28
CA LYS A 63 -5.58 -0.68 -10.74
C LYS A 63 -4.68 0.48 -10.38
N PRO A 64 -4.26 1.28 -11.37
CA PRO A 64 -3.14 2.15 -11.17
C PRO A 64 -3.50 3.06 -9.99
N LYS A 65 -2.64 3.05 -8.97
CA LYS A 65 -3.00 3.60 -7.67
C LYS A 65 -3.09 5.12 -7.80
N PRO A 66 -4.14 5.75 -7.27
CA PRO A 66 -4.24 7.20 -7.27
C PRO A 66 -3.08 7.84 -6.51
N ARG A 67 -2.74 9.07 -6.90
CA ARG A 67 -1.70 9.86 -6.26
C ARG A 67 -2.35 10.74 -5.18
N PHE A 68 -2.04 10.44 -3.93
CA PHE A 68 -2.52 11.22 -2.79
C PHE A 68 -1.56 12.36 -2.46
N VAL A 69 -2.13 13.53 -2.22
CA VAL A 69 -1.42 14.76 -1.88
C VAL A 69 -2.09 15.39 -0.67
N ARG A 70 -1.33 15.67 0.39
CA ARG A 70 -1.82 16.38 1.59
C ARG A 70 -1.42 17.84 1.52
N VAL A 71 -2.35 18.75 1.73
CA VAL A 71 -2.10 20.20 1.72
C VAL A 71 -1.46 20.62 3.05
N ASN A 72 -0.42 21.45 2.97
CA ASN A 72 0.14 22.13 4.13
C ASN A 72 -0.67 23.41 4.41
N THR A 73 -1.61 23.32 5.34
CA THR A 73 -2.50 24.43 5.72
C THR A 73 -1.78 25.58 6.41
N LEU A 74 -0.53 25.42 6.85
CA LEU A 74 0.28 26.53 7.37
C LEU A 74 0.91 27.38 6.27
N LYS A 75 1.02 26.85 5.04
CA LYS A 75 1.62 27.56 3.90
C LYS A 75 0.64 27.96 2.81
N THR A 76 -0.50 27.28 2.69
CA THR A 76 -1.47 27.53 1.64
C THR A 76 -2.87 27.03 2.03
N THR A 77 -3.86 27.28 1.18
CA THR A 77 -5.22 26.76 1.38
C THR A 77 -5.53 25.63 0.41
N THR A 78 -6.41 24.71 0.83
CA THR A 78 -6.87 23.61 -0.02
C THR A 78 -7.56 24.11 -1.29
N GLY A 79 -8.27 25.24 -1.22
CA GLY A 79 -8.88 25.89 -2.39
C GLY A 79 -7.85 26.37 -3.42
N SER A 80 -6.81 27.08 -2.97
CA SER A 80 -5.74 27.56 -3.85
C SER A 80 -4.99 26.41 -4.53
N VAL A 81 -4.74 25.31 -3.81
CA VAL A 81 -4.09 24.13 -4.37
C VAL A 81 -4.98 23.46 -5.42
N ILE A 82 -6.29 23.33 -5.17
CA ILE A 82 -7.24 22.78 -6.13
C ILE A 82 -7.29 23.64 -7.39
N GLU A 83 -7.30 24.97 -7.26
CA GLU A 83 -7.32 25.87 -8.41
C GLU A 83 -6.09 25.68 -9.32
N VAL A 84 -4.91 25.49 -8.73
CA VAL A 84 -3.67 25.24 -9.49
C VAL A 84 -3.70 23.85 -10.13
N LEU A 85 -4.04 22.81 -9.38
CA LEU A 85 -3.98 21.42 -9.86
C LEU A 85 -5.10 21.09 -10.86
N SER A 86 -6.29 21.68 -10.71
CA SER A 86 -7.44 21.47 -11.61
C SER A 86 -7.18 21.95 -13.03
N LYS A 87 -6.16 22.80 -13.25
CA LYS A 87 -5.73 23.24 -14.58
C LYS A 87 -5.01 22.13 -15.37
N MET A 88 -4.44 21.15 -14.67
CA MET A 88 -3.61 20.09 -15.26
C MET A 88 -4.23 18.69 -15.11
N HIS A 89 -4.96 18.45 -14.02
CA HIS A 89 -5.46 17.14 -13.65
C HIS A 89 -6.86 17.22 -13.07
N LYS A 90 -7.61 16.10 -13.14
CA LYS A 90 -8.81 15.95 -12.32
C LYS A 90 -8.40 15.88 -10.84
N VAL A 91 -9.00 16.69 -9.98
CA VAL A 91 -8.68 16.70 -8.55
C VAL A 91 -9.95 16.39 -7.77
N ASP A 92 -9.92 15.30 -7.01
CA ASP A 92 -10.99 14.95 -6.08
C ASP A 92 -10.51 15.20 -4.63
N LYS A 93 -11.41 15.56 -3.72
CA LYS A 93 -11.11 15.64 -2.28
C LYS A 93 -11.32 14.27 -1.65
N ASP A 94 -10.51 13.92 -0.65
CA ASP A 94 -10.74 12.72 0.14
C ASP A 94 -11.84 12.96 1.19
N ASP A 95 -12.77 12.00 1.33
CA ASP A 95 -13.89 12.12 2.25
C ASP A 95 -13.51 11.88 3.73
N MET A 96 -12.39 11.18 3.98
CA MET A 96 -12.04 10.71 5.32
C MET A 96 -10.88 11.49 5.94
N VAL A 97 -9.93 11.95 5.11
CA VAL A 97 -8.74 12.67 5.58
C VAL A 97 -8.86 14.14 5.19
N PRO A 98 -8.96 15.06 6.18
CA PRO A 98 -8.96 16.49 5.90
C PRO A 98 -7.73 16.93 5.12
N ASP A 99 -7.94 17.86 4.19
CA ASP A 99 -6.89 18.48 3.36
C ASP A 99 -6.10 17.48 2.49
N MET A 100 -6.67 16.30 2.24
CA MET A 100 -6.13 15.33 1.29
C MET A 100 -6.85 15.43 -0.06
N LEU A 101 -6.04 15.46 -1.11
CA LEU A 101 -6.45 15.50 -2.50
C LEU A 101 -6.03 14.21 -3.20
N VAL A 102 -6.88 13.76 -4.11
CA VAL A 102 -6.72 12.54 -4.90
C VAL A 102 -6.53 12.96 -6.35
N LEU A 103 -5.37 12.60 -6.90
CA LEU A 103 -4.99 12.84 -8.29
C LEU A 103 -5.00 11.54 -9.10
N PRO A 104 -5.12 11.63 -10.43
CA PRO A 104 -5.10 10.47 -11.31
C PRO A 104 -3.82 9.67 -11.14
N PRO A 105 -3.88 8.36 -11.36
CA PRO A 105 -2.70 7.52 -11.31
C PRO A 105 -1.61 7.99 -12.28
N GLY A 106 -0.34 7.86 -11.89
CA GLY A 106 0.78 8.29 -12.72
C GLY A 106 1.05 9.80 -12.73
N THR A 107 0.27 10.62 -12.02
CA THR A 107 0.55 12.05 -11.86
C THR A 107 1.91 12.25 -11.16
N ASP A 108 2.87 12.84 -11.87
CA ASP A 108 4.18 13.21 -11.32
C ASP A 108 4.10 14.59 -10.67
N MET A 109 4.36 14.62 -9.37
CA MET A 109 4.37 15.82 -8.55
C MET A 109 5.76 16.10 -7.95
N HIS A 110 6.75 15.22 -8.15
CA HIS A 110 8.01 15.29 -7.42
C HIS A 110 8.79 16.58 -7.68
N LYS A 111 8.66 17.13 -8.88
CA LYS A 111 9.28 18.39 -9.30
C LYS A 111 8.30 19.57 -9.33
N HIS A 112 7.05 19.34 -8.94
CA HIS A 112 6.02 20.38 -9.01
C HIS A 112 6.30 21.45 -7.94
N PRO A 113 6.18 22.76 -8.24
CA PRO A 113 6.45 23.84 -7.28
C PRO A 113 5.72 23.70 -5.95
N LEU A 114 4.49 23.21 -5.97
CA LEU A 114 3.72 22.93 -4.75
C LEU A 114 4.43 21.94 -3.80
N VAL A 115 5.13 20.94 -4.34
CA VAL A 115 5.88 19.96 -3.53
C VAL A 115 7.22 20.54 -3.10
N THR A 116 7.97 21.17 -4.02
CA THR A 116 9.31 21.71 -3.72
C THR A 116 9.25 22.88 -2.74
N ASP A 117 8.21 23.72 -2.80
CA ASP A 117 7.96 24.81 -1.85
C ASP A 117 7.43 24.31 -0.48
N GLY A 118 7.11 23.02 -0.38
CA GLY A 118 6.51 22.39 0.79
C GLY A 118 5.07 22.83 1.05
N LYS A 119 4.36 23.33 0.03
CA LYS A 119 2.92 23.67 0.10
C LYS A 119 2.04 22.41 0.12
N VAL A 120 2.53 21.31 -0.42
CA VAL A 120 1.87 19.99 -0.37
C VAL A 120 2.87 18.86 -0.16
N PHE A 121 2.39 17.74 0.39
CA PHE A 121 3.17 16.53 0.65
C PHE A 121 2.62 15.33 -0.11
N LEU A 122 3.49 14.51 -0.70
CA LEU A 122 3.10 13.23 -1.30
C LEU A 122 3.01 12.17 -0.20
N GLN A 123 1.80 11.84 0.23
CA GLN A 123 1.57 10.94 1.36
C GLN A 123 0.42 9.97 1.04
N GLY A 124 0.65 8.67 1.26
CA GLY A 124 -0.41 7.68 1.08
C GLY A 124 -1.50 7.82 2.15
N LYS A 125 -2.77 7.62 1.77
CA LYS A 125 -3.94 7.71 2.67
C LYS A 125 -3.78 6.89 3.96
N ALA A 126 -3.33 5.64 3.85
CA ALA A 126 -3.11 4.79 5.04
C ALA A 126 -2.12 5.38 6.04
N SER A 127 -1.09 6.09 5.56
CA SER A 127 -0.05 6.68 6.38
C SER A 127 -0.52 7.85 7.23
N CYS A 128 -1.64 8.49 6.89
CA CYS A 128 -2.21 9.63 7.62
C CYS A 128 -3.55 9.34 8.29
N MET A 129 -4.22 8.23 7.98
CA MET A 129 -5.47 7.84 8.64
C MET A 129 -5.33 7.70 10.16
N VAL A 130 -4.23 7.11 10.63
CA VAL A 130 -3.96 6.99 12.08
C VAL A 130 -3.90 8.36 12.73
N ALA A 131 -3.22 9.31 12.08
CA ALA A 131 -3.02 10.64 12.60
C ALA A 131 -4.35 11.43 12.64
N ALA A 132 -5.19 11.29 11.61
CA ALA A 132 -6.54 11.86 11.57
C ALA A 132 -7.44 11.27 12.68
N ALA A 133 -7.42 9.95 12.86
CA ALA A 133 -8.21 9.28 13.90
C ALA A 133 -7.82 9.71 15.31
N LEU A 134 -6.54 9.97 15.56
CA LEU A 134 -6.03 10.37 16.88
C LEU A 134 -6.39 11.81 17.29
N SER A 135 -6.80 12.66 16.34
CA SER A 135 -7.18 14.08 16.59
C SER A 135 -6.23 14.79 17.58
N PRO A 136 -4.91 14.81 17.30
CA PRO A 136 -3.92 15.29 18.26
C PRO A 136 -4.14 16.77 18.59
N LYS A 137 -3.96 17.12 19.87
CA LYS A 137 -4.05 18.51 20.33
C LYS A 137 -2.69 19.21 20.27
N PRO A 138 -2.66 20.55 20.13
CA PRO A 138 -1.42 21.32 20.22
C PRO A 138 -0.61 20.95 21.49
N GLY A 139 0.68 20.64 21.33
CA GLY A 139 1.58 20.27 22.43
C GLY A 139 1.84 18.77 22.59
N TRP A 140 1.18 17.90 21.83
CA TRP A 140 1.48 16.45 21.84
C TRP A 140 2.82 16.15 21.16
N LYS A 141 3.75 15.50 21.89
CA LYS A 141 5.02 15.01 21.33
C LYS A 141 4.80 13.65 20.65
N GLY A 142 4.44 13.67 19.37
CA GLY A 142 4.32 12.46 18.54
C GLY A 142 5.60 12.14 17.76
N THR A 143 5.79 10.88 17.38
CA THR A 143 6.79 10.47 16.38
C THR A 143 6.49 11.15 15.04
N LYS A 144 7.53 11.37 14.20
CA LYS A 144 7.55 12.26 13.00
C LYS A 144 6.31 12.25 12.09
N GLN A 145 5.52 11.19 12.10
CA GLN A 145 4.27 11.07 11.34
C GLN A 145 3.11 11.93 11.87
N SER A 146 3.10 12.24 13.16
CA SER A 146 2.08 13.06 13.81
C SER A 146 2.35 14.58 13.66
N ILE A 147 3.61 14.97 13.43
CA ILE A 147 4.04 16.37 13.39
C ILE A 147 3.56 17.09 12.11
N LEU A 148 3.29 16.35 11.02
CA LEU A 148 2.72 16.92 9.79
C LEU A 148 1.24 17.34 9.89
N LEU A 149 0.60 17.14 11.04
CA LEU A 149 -0.74 17.67 11.31
C LEU A 149 -0.72 19.09 11.87
N HIS A 150 0.41 19.56 12.42
CA HIS A 150 0.48 20.84 13.14
C HIS A 150 1.82 21.58 12.91
N SER A 151 2.37 21.54 11.70
CA SER A 151 3.59 22.28 11.34
C SER A 151 3.52 22.84 9.94
#